data_AF-A0A7K4NGY3-F1
#
_entry.id   AF-A0A7K4NGY3-F1
#
_cell.length_a   1.000
_cell.length_b   1.000
_cell.length_c   1.000
_cell.angle_alpha   90.00
_cell.angle_beta   90.00
_cell.angle_gamma   90.00
#
_symmetry.space_group_name_H-M   'P 1'
#
loop_
_entity.id
_entity.type
_entity.pdbx_description
1 polymer ?
#
loop_
_entity_poly.entity_id
_entity_poly.type
_entity_poly.pdbx_seq_one_letter_code
_entity_poly.pdbx_strand_id
1 'polypeptide(L)'
;MGLNYYQIKKNILRARKLVIKATNIAGSGHPGGSFSMAEILGCLFYKYLKFDPNNPQWEDRDRLVLSKGHAAPGLFSNMAVAGYFPESELETLRKFGSKLQGHPDLKCPGVEFCGGSLGTGLSYSIGVALAAKINSKDYHVYTIIGDGESNEGQIWEAAMMAAKYKLDNLTAFLDRNFIQQDSYTEKIMPLDEKLEGDDLSEMWKDASRWKTGDKWRSFGWNVIEIDGHRVEQIDTAIAKANATKGIPTMIISRTIKGKSVEHMEDNPQWHGKAPDSDVVPIINHELDSQFMIAPSIIAGDMTNLANEIKRCVSSRADYIHLDVMDGQFVPNKTFNHDKVKELRHLTVIPFDLHLMINEPVKHVTDYIDAGSDIITVHAEVTDESSFGEIHDLLKQNQVGVGFAINPDTELPEWSYKFLSSLDQLIVMSVVPGKSGQKFIEETHAKIARLNSILKKHNFSGYIEADGGVNLENIGSLFADGARVFVGGGAIIGQQDVRAAIRDFRTEVLKSRRSILLDKANELGGSDLVNKWISLHIVGEKQEQIKKIAQEAGYI
;
A
#
# COMPACT_ATOMS: atom_id res chain seq x y z
N MET A 1 -13.25 13.48 -9.02
CA MET A 1 -13.40 12.44 -7.98
C MET A 1 -12.05 11.76 -7.79
N GLY A 2 -11.76 11.22 -6.60
CA GLY A 2 -10.46 10.60 -6.30
C GLY A 2 -10.19 9.30 -7.05
N LEU A 3 -8.99 8.77 -6.99
CA LEU A 3 -8.62 7.49 -7.62
C LEU A 3 -9.07 6.30 -6.76
N ASN A 4 -9.22 5.13 -7.40
CA ASN A 4 -9.56 3.88 -6.70
C ASN A 4 -8.34 3.27 -5.97
N TYR A 5 -8.58 2.21 -5.18
CA TYR A 5 -7.56 1.52 -4.39
C TYR A 5 -6.33 1.11 -5.21
N TYR A 6 -6.51 0.52 -6.40
CA TYR A 6 -5.39 0.03 -7.24
C TYR A 6 -4.59 1.18 -7.83
N GLN A 7 -5.28 2.20 -8.32
CA GLN A 7 -4.63 3.39 -8.88
C GLN A 7 -3.80 4.11 -7.83
N ILE A 8 -4.29 4.19 -6.58
CA ILE A 8 -3.52 4.70 -5.45
C ILE A 8 -2.26 3.85 -5.24
N LYS A 9 -2.37 2.52 -5.18
CA LYS A 9 -1.20 1.63 -4.99
C LYS A 9 -0.19 1.70 -6.14
N LYS A 10 -0.65 1.77 -7.39
CA LYS A 10 0.20 1.96 -8.57
C LYS A 10 0.99 3.26 -8.47
N ASN A 11 0.35 4.35 -8.08
CA ASN A 11 1.03 5.63 -7.92
C ASN A 11 1.97 5.66 -6.70
N ILE A 12 1.63 4.98 -5.60
CA ILE A 12 2.54 4.79 -4.45
C ILE A 12 3.81 4.06 -4.88
N LEU A 13 3.67 2.96 -5.64
CA LEU A 13 4.82 2.21 -6.16
C LEU A 13 5.70 3.08 -7.08
N ARG A 14 5.07 3.84 -7.99
CA ARG A 14 5.75 4.79 -8.86
C ARG A 14 6.52 5.85 -8.06
N ALA A 15 5.90 6.43 -7.03
CA ALA A 15 6.55 7.39 -6.15
C ALA A 15 7.72 6.78 -5.36
N ARG A 16 7.61 5.55 -4.84
CA ARG A 16 8.72 4.84 -4.17
C ARG A 16 9.92 4.67 -5.12
N LYS A 17 9.69 4.28 -6.37
CA LYS A 17 10.74 4.17 -7.38
C LYS A 17 11.43 5.52 -7.67
N LEU A 18 10.66 6.61 -7.74
CA LEU A 18 11.22 7.95 -7.89
C LEU A 18 12.06 8.39 -6.70
N VAL A 19 11.66 8.06 -5.46
CA VAL A 19 12.47 8.32 -4.26
C VAL A 19 13.82 7.61 -4.34
N ILE A 20 13.85 6.32 -4.73
CA ILE A 20 15.09 5.57 -4.89
C ILE A 20 15.97 6.21 -5.97
N LYS A 21 15.39 6.52 -7.14
CA LYS A 21 16.10 7.19 -8.23
C LYS A 21 16.69 8.53 -7.80
N ALA A 22 15.89 9.39 -7.17
CA ALA A 22 16.30 10.73 -6.77
C ALA A 22 17.40 10.70 -5.71
N THR A 23 17.24 9.88 -4.67
CA THR A 23 18.21 9.78 -3.57
C THR A 23 19.51 9.12 -4.01
N ASN A 24 19.45 8.12 -4.89
CA ASN A 24 20.64 7.53 -5.51
C ASN A 24 21.43 8.56 -6.34
N ILE A 25 20.76 9.26 -7.27
CA ILE A 25 21.42 10.25 -8.14
C ILE A 25 22.02 11.40 -7.32
N ALA A 26 21.35 11.81 -6.25
CA ALA A 26 21.86 12.82 -5.33
C ALA A 26 23.03 12.33 -4.45
N GLY A 27 23.22 11.01 -4.32
CA GLY A 27 24.12 10.40 -3.34
C GLY A 27 23.73 10.75 -1.88
N SER A 28 22.48 11.18 -1.66
CA SER A 28 22.04 11.79 -0.41
C SER A 28 20.51 11.82 -0.31
N GLY A 29 19.95 11.66 0.89
CA GLY A 29 18.52 11.80 1.15
C GLY A 29 17.97 10.82 2.17
N HIS A 30 16.66 10.87 2.40
CA HIS A 30 15.98 10.11 3.47
C HIS A 30 14.90 9.18 2.89
N PRO A 31 15.28 8.05 2.25
CA PRO A 31 14.31 7.12 1.69
C PRO A 31 13.46 6.45 2.77
N GLY A 32 14.03 6.09 3.93
CA GLY A 32 13.30 5.39 4.98
C GLY A 32 12.07 6.15 5.48
N GLY A 33 12.23 7.43 5.80
CA GLY A 33 11.11 8.31 6.21
C GLY A 33 10.18 8.73 5.06
N SER A 34 10.62 8.60 3.81
CA SER A 34 9.77 8.82 2.64
C SER A 34 8.86 7.62 2.39
N PHE A 35 9.36 6.41 2.64
CA PHE A 35 8.66 5.15 2.42
C PHE A 35 7.61 4.85 3.49
N SER A 36 7.83 5.28 4.74
CA SER A 36 6.88 5.08 5.85
C SER A 36 5.56 5.83 5.64
N MET A 37 5.60 7.00 5.02
CA MET A 37 4.42 7.84 4.77
C MET A 37 3.85 7.71 3.36
N ALA A 38 4.31 6.73 2.57
CA ALA A 38 3.96 6.64 1.16
C ALA A 38 2.46 6.41 0.95
N GLU A 39 1.82 5.55 1.75
CA GLU A 39 0.38 5.33 1.70
C GLU A 39 -0.44 6.58 2.14
N ILE A 40 0.07 7.34 3.12
CA ILE A 40 -0.55 8.60 3.57
C ILE A 40 -0.56 9.61 2.42
N LEU A 41 0.61 9.84 1.79
CA LEU A 41 0.73 10.73 0.64
C LEU A 41 -0.11 10.22 -0.54
N GLY A 42 -0.16 8.92 -0.77
CA GLY A 42 -0.96 8.32 -1.82
C GLY A 42 -2.45 8.63 -1.66
N CYS A 43 -3.01 8.48 -0.46
CA CYS A 43 -4.41 8.83 -0.21
C CYS A 43 -4.64 10.34 -0.36
N LEU A 44 -3.73 11.18 0.16
CA LEU A 44 -3.85 12.62 0.07
C LEU A 44 -3.82 13.12 -1.38
N PHE A 45 -2.74 12.84 -2.14
CA PHE A 45 -2.59 13.34 -3.50
C PHE A 45 -3.58 12.75 -4.49
N TYR A 46 -3.95 11.48 -4.33
CA TYR A 46 -4.73 10.81 -5.36
C TYR A 46 -6.21 10.68 -5.00
N LYS A 47 -6.65 11.10 -3.81
CA LYS A 47 -8.08 11.03 -3.43
C LYS A 47 -8.63 12.27 -2.73
N TYR A 48 -7.86 12.90 -1.84
CA TYR A 48 -8.43 13.90 -0.91
C TYR A 48 -8.05 15.35 -1.19
N LEU A 49 -6.82 15.64 -1.60
CA LEU A 49 -6.38 17.00 -1.85
C LEU A 49 -7.10 17.59 -3.06
N LYS A 50 -7.70 18.76 -2.86
CA LYS A 50 -8.12 19.65 -3.94
C LYS A 50 -6.93 20.48 -4.38
N PHE A 51 -6.40 20.25 -5.58
CA PHE A 51 -5.31 21.05 -6.12
C PHE A 51 -5.35 21.09 -7.65
N ASP A 52 -4.61 22.02 -8.23
CA ASP A 52 -4.36 22.12 -9.66
C ASP A 52 -2.85 22.20 -9.91
N PRO A 53 -2.23 21.17 -10.52
CA PRO A 53 -0.81 21.19 -10.86
C PRO A 53 -0.41 22.35 -11.78
N ASN A 54 -1.34 22.82 -12.63
CA ASN A 54 -1.10 23.94 -13.54
C ASN A 54 -1.28 25.30 -12.86
N ASN A 55 -1.89 25.32 -11.67
CA ASN A 55 -2.02 26.50 -10.82
C ASN A 55 -1.65 26.18 -9.36
N PRO A 56 -0.37 25.92 -9.07
CA PRO A 56 0.10 25.51 -7.75
C PRO A 56 -0.09 26.60 -6.66
N GLN A 57 -0.44 27.82 -7.05
CA GLN A 57 -0.74 28.94 -6.16
C GLN A 57 -2.25 29.23 -6.06
N TRP A 58 -3.11 28.33 -6.56
CA TRP A 58 -4.56 28.46 -6.44
C TRP A 58 -4.96 28.72 -4.98
N GLU A 59 -5.62 29.84 -4.73
CA GLU A 59 -5.90 30.31 -3.37
C GLU A 59 -6.76 29.32 -2.56
N ASP A 60 -7.77 28.70 -3.17
CA ASP A 60 -8.77 27.86 -2.49
C ASP A 60 -8.43 26.36 -2.50
N ARG A 61 -7.22 25.98 -2.94
CA ARG A 61 -6.77 24.59 -2.92
C ARG A 61 -6.54 24.09 -1.47
N ASP A 62 -6.54 22.79 -1.25
CA ASP A 62 -6.11 22.25 0.05
C ASP A 62 -4.60 22.45 0.26
N ARG A 63 -4.18 22.50 1.52
CA ARG A 63 -2.79 22.76 1.91
C ARG A 63 -2.17 21.52 2.51
N LEU A 64 -1.00 21.10 2.03
CA LEU A 64 -0.24 19.97 2.58
C LEU A 64 1.11 20.45 3.12
N VAL A 65 1.29 20.34 4.43
CA VAL A 65 2.53 20.70 5.12
C VAL A 65 3.28 19.44 5.54
N LEU A 66 4.47 19.24 4.97
CA LEU A 66 5.39 18.21 5.43
C LEU A 66 6.30 18.77 6.54
N SER A 67 5.87 18.61 7.79
CA SER A 67 6.61 19.08 8.97
C SER A 67 7.91 18.31 9.18
N LYS A 68 7.84 16.97 9.00
CA LYS A 68 9.01 16.07 8.96
C LYS A 68 9.85 16.25 7.67
N GLY A 69 10.33 17.45 7.44
CA GLY A 69 10.86 17.92 6.16
C GLY A 69 12.03 17.11 5.59
N HIS A 70 12.75 16.33 6.39
CA HIS A 70 13.83 15.47 5.87
C HIS A 70 13.31 14.45 4.85
N ALA A 71 12.02 14.06 4.94
CA ALA A 71 11.34 13.17 4.00
C ALA A 71 10.83 13.89 2.72
N ALA A 72 11.43 15.03 2.36
CA ALA A 72 11.16 15.77 1.12
C ALA A 72 11.14 14.90 -0.16
N PRO A 73 12.02 13.89 -0.32
CA PRO A 73 11.98 13.04 -1.51
C PRO A 73 10.61 12.37 -1.72
N GLY A 74 9.94 11.93 -0.65
CA GLY A 74 8.60 11.37 -0.71
C GLY A 74 7.54 12.38 -1.18
N LEU A 75 7.60 13.61 -0.68
CA LEU A 75 6.71 14.69 -1.12
C LEU A 75 6.91 15.02 -2.60
N PHE A 76 8.14 15.28 -3.02
CA PHE A 76 8.43 15.65 -4.41
C PHE A 76 8.09 14.54 -5.40
N SER A 77 8.31 13.28 -5.01
CA SER A 77 7.95 12.13 -5.85
C SER A 77 6.43 12.07 -6.08
N ASN A 78 5.62 12.30 -5.05
CA ASN A 78 4.16 12.33 -5.21
C ASN A 78 3.68 13.58 -5.96
N MET A 79 4.31 14.73 -5.77
CA MET A 79 4.02 15.94 -6.57
C MET A 79 4.31 15.71 -8.07
N ALA A 80 5.41 15.04 -8.41
CA ALA A 80 5.74 14.72 -9.79
C ALA A 80 4.72 13.74 -10.41
N VAL A 81 4.36 12.67 -9.68
CA VAL A 81 3.33 11.71 -10.13
C VAL A 81 1.96 12.40 -10.28
N ALA A 82 1.65 13.36 -9.41
CA ALA A 82 0.44 14.19 -9.48
C ALA A 82 0.49 15.27 -10.59
N GLY A 83 1.62 15.44 -11.28
CA GLY A 83 1.75 16.32 -12.44
C GLY A 83 2.22 17.75 -12.16
N TYR A 84 2.69 18.08 -10.95
CA TYR A 84 3.22 19.43 -10.66
C TYR A 84 4.46 19.77 -11.50
N PHE A 85 5.22 18.75 -11.89
CA PHE A 85 6.40 18.86 -12.74
C PHE A 85 6.76 17.49 -13.32
N PRO A 86 7.55 17.42 -14.41
CA PRO A 86 8.02 16.15 -14.97
C PRO A 86 8.82 15.32 -13.98
N GLU A 87 8.65 13.99 -14.01
CA GLU A 87 9.36 13.07 -13.13
C GLU A 87 10.88 13.11 -13.29
N SER A 88 11.39 13.50 -14.46
CA SER A 88 12.83 13.69 -14.69
C SER A 88 13.44 14.80 -13.82
N GLU A 89 12.64 15.75 -13.32
CA GLU A 89 13.15 16.79 -12.43
C GLU A 89 13.65 16.24 -11.08
N LEU A 90 13.18 15.06 -10.65
CA LEU A 90 13.65 14.37 -9.44
C LEU A 90 15.15 14.08 -9.48
N GLU A 91 15.75 13.98 -10.66
CA GLU A 91 17.19 13.81 -10.85
C GLU A 91 18.00 15.05 -10.44
N THR A 92 17.33 16.17 -10.17
CA THR A 92 17.96 17.42 -9.71
C THR A 92 17.92 17.59 -8.20
N LEU A 93 17.31 16.65 -7.45
CA LEU A 93 17.21 16.69 -5.99
C LEU A 93 18.58 17.00 -5.34
N ARG A 94 18.59 17.97 -4.43
CA ARG A 94 19.78 18.43 -3.67
C ARG A 94 20.93 18.99 -4.52
N LYS A 95 20.75 19.20 -5.83
CA LYS A 95 21.76 19.85 -6.68
C LYS A 95 21.68 21.37 -6.56
N PHE A 96 22.82 22.02 -6.73
CA PHE A 96 22.90 23.49 -6.77
C PHE A 96 21.99 24.05 -7.88
N GLY A 97 21.21 25.09 -7.56
CA GLY A 97 20.25 25.71 -8.48
C GLY A 97 18.93 24.95 -8.68
N SER A 98 18.77 23.73 -8.13
CA SER A 98 17.49 23.01 -8.21
C SER A 98 16.41 23.68 -7.34
N LYS A 99 15.14 23.57 -7.73
CA LYS A 99 14.00 23.87 -6.84
C LYS A 99 13.75 22.76 -5.81
N LEU A 100 14.20 21.53 -6.08
CA LEU A 100 14.02 20.36 -5.23
C LEU A 100 15.15 20.28 -4.20
N GLN A 101 14.99 21.05 -3.13
CA GLN A 101 15.98 21.17 -2.05
C GLN A 101 15.99 19.94 -1.11
N GLY A 102 16.99 19.85 -0.22
CA GLY A 102 17.10 18.72 0.70
C GLY A 102 15.99 18.60 1.74
N HIS A 103 15.27 19.70 1.96
CA HIS A 103 14.04 19.87 2.74
C HIS A 103 13.04 20.67 1.89
N PRO A 104 11.72 20.65 2.17
CA PRO A 104 10.74 21.47 1.47
C PRO A 104 11.14 22.95 1.50
N ASP A 105 11.05 23.63 0.35
CA ASP A 105 11.38 25.05 0.17
C ASP A 105 10.36 25.65 -0.82
N LEU A 106 9.91 26.88 -0.56
CA LEU A 106 8.95 27.62 -1.39
C LEU A 106 9.42 27.84 -2.85
N LYS A 107 10.71 27.65 -3.14
CA LYS A 107 11.23 27.60 -4.52
C LYS A 107 10.55 26.55 -5.38
N CYS A 108 10.00 25.49 -4.80
CA CYS A 108 9.22 24.48 -5.52
C CYS A 108 7.73 24.85 -5.46
N PRO A 109 7.10 25.25 -6.59
CA PRO A 109 5.68 25.58 -6.60
C PRO A 109 4.81 24.41 -6.12
N GLY A 110 3.88 24.69 -5.20
CA GLY A 110 3.03 23.68 -4.55
C GLY A 110 3.55 23.23 -3.18
N VAL A 111 4.80 23.54 -2.82
CA VAL A 111 5.30 23.40 -1.45
C VAL A 111 4.84 24.58 -0.60
N GLU A 112 4.19 24.30 0.53
CA GLU A 112 3.64 25.34 1.43
C GLU A 112 4.65 25.99 2.35
N PHE A 113 5.66 25.22 2.73
CA PHE A 113 6.39 25.45 3.96
C PHE A 113 7.87 25.18 3.74
N CYS A 114 8.72 26.10 4.21
CA CYS A 114 10.16 25.87 4.31
C CYS A 114 10.42 24.97 5.52
N GLY A 115 10.57 23.67 5.26
CA GLY A 115 10.76 22.66 6.29
C GLY A 115 12.22 22.39 6.66
N GLY A 116 12.41 21.48 7.61
CA GLY A 116 13.72 20.95 8.00
C GLY A 116 13.96 21.04 9.50
N SER A 117 13.69 22.20 10.10
CA SER A 117 13.68 22.31 11.57
C SER A 117 12.44 21.64 12.13
N LEU A 118 12.62 20.52 12.82
CA LEU A 118 11.51 19.74 13.39
C LEU A 118 10.68 20.60 14.36
N GLY A 119 9.39 20.27 14.46
CA GLY A 119 8.46 20.86 15.42
C GLY A 119 7.72 22.10 14.91
N THR A 120 8.18 22.69 13.81
CA THR A 120 7.69 24.01 13.34
C THR A 120 6.52 23.92 12.34
N GLY A 121 6.43 22.85 11.55
CA GLY A 121 5.42 22.74 10.49
C GLY A 121 3.99 22.59 11.01
N LEU A 122 3.77 21.97 12.17
CA LEU A 122 2.44 21.94 12.80
C LEU A 122 1.98 23.34 13.22
N SER A 123 2.87 24.14 13.84
CA SER A 123 2.57 25.55 14.17
C SER A 123 2.23 26.36 12.93
N TYR A 124 2.98 26.19 11.84
CA TYR A 124 2.67 26.84 10.55
C TYR A 124 1.27 26.43 10.05
N SER A 125 0.96 25.13 10.07
CA SER A 125 -0.31 24.58 9.61
C SER A 125 -1.51 25.15 10.39
N ILE A 126 -1.36 25.33 11.71
CA ILE A 126 -2.36 25.97 12.57
C ILE A 126 -2.60 27.42 12.17
N GLY A 127 -1.54 28.17 11.86
CA GLY A 127 -1.66 29.54 11.35
C GLY A 127 -2.47 29.57 10.05
N VAL A 128 -2.18 28.66 9.12
CA VAL A 128 -2.89 28.54 7.83
C VAL A 128 -4.36 28.15 8.03
N ALA A 129 -4.65 27.19 8.91
CA ALA A 129 -6.00 26.75 9.21
C ALA A 129 -6.83 27.84 9.92
N LEU A 130 -6.21 28.58 10.84
CA LEU A 130 -6.83 29.72 11.52
C LEU A 130 -7.12 30.86 10.53
N ALA A 131 -6.17 31.18 9.66
CA ALA A 131 -6.36 32.18 8.61
C ALA A 131 -7.53 31.81 7.68
N ALA A 132 -7.67 30.54 7.31
CA ALA A 132 -8.79 30.06 6.52
C ALA A 132 -10.14 30.37 7.20
N LYS A 133 -10.28 30.07 8.49
CA LYS A 133 -11.50 30.37 9.26
C LYS A 133 -11.77 31.87 9.35
N ILE A 134 -10.75 32.69 9.62
CA ILE A 134 -10.88 34.16 9.69
C ILE A 134 -11.37 34.72 8.35
N ASN A 135 -10.83 34.20 7.24
CA ASN A 135 -11.14 34.65 5.90
C ASN A 135 -12.36 33.93 5.28
N SER A 136 -13.08 33.09 6.05
CA SER A 136 -14.21 32.29 5.56
C SER A 136 -13.88 31.46 4.32
N LYS A 137 -12.72 30.81 4.31
CA LYS A 137 -12.25 29.89 3.28
C LYS A 137 -12.53 28.44 3.70
N ASP A 138 -12.92 27.61 2.74
CA ASP A 138 -13.36 26.23 2.94
C ASP A 138 -12.28 25.17 2.65
N TYR A 139 -11.03 25.58 2.39
CA TYR A 139 -9.95 24.64 2.16
C TYR A 139 -9.53 23.93 3.45
N HIS A 140 -9.04 22.70 3.30
CA HIS A 140 -8.54 21.88 4.41
C HIS A 140 -7.02 21.94 4.48
N VAL A 141 -6.49 21.84 5.70
CA VAL A 141 -5.04 21.78 5.96
C VAL A 141 -4.68 20.39 6.44
N TYR A 142 -3.75 19.75 5.75
CA TYR A 142 -3.16 18.48 6.14
C TYR A 142 -1.70 18.68 6.56
N THR A 143 -1.30 18.04 7.65
CA THR A 143 0.08 18.11 8.16
C THR A 143 0.61 16.72 8.41
N ILE A 144 1.83 16.41 7.98
CA ILE A 144 2.51 15.15 8.34
C ILE A 144 3.68 15.47 9.26
N ILE A 145 3.63 14.94 10.49
CA ILE A 145 4.68 15.05 11.51
C ILE A 145 5.36 13.69 11.74
N GLY A 146 6.59 13.72 12.24
CA GLY A 146 7.31 12.53 12.70
C GLY A 146 7.14 12.26 14.20
N ASP A 147 7.49 11.05 14.64
CA ASP A 147 7.54 10.70 16.06
C ASP A 147 8.74 11.31 16.78
N GLY A 148 9.95 11.24 16.23
CA GLY A 148 11.09 12.01 16.77
C GLY A 148 10.83 13.52 16.82
N GLU A 149 10.09 14.05 15.84
CA GLU A 149 9.63 15.44 15.83
C GLU A 149 8.66 15.76 16.98
N SER A 150 7.85 14.79 17.42
CA SER A 150 6.91 14.97 18.53
C SER A 150 7.60 15.09 19.89
N ASN A 151 8.93 14.93 19.96
CA ASN A 151 9.72 15.27 21.14
C ASN A 151 9.92 16.79 21.30
N GLU A 152 9.73 17.58 20.24
CA GLU A 152 9.87 19.03 20.31
C GLU A 152 8.72 19.66 21.10
N GLY A 153 9.05 20.53 22.07
CA GLY A 153 8.04 21.24 22.87
C GLY A 153 7.05 22.05 22.03
N GLN A 154 7.52 22.58 20.90
CA GLN A 154 6.73 23.35 19.94
C GLN A 154 5.50 22.60 19.42
N ILE A 155 5.57 21.26 19.27
CA ILE A 155 4.43 20.42 18.84
C ILE A 155 3.29 20.50 19.86
N TRP A 156 3.61 20.51 21.15
CA TRP A 156 2.61 20.51 22.22
C TRP A 156 2.01 21.90 22.45
N GLU A 157 2.81 22.96 22.29
CA GLU A 157 2.29 24.33 22.22
C GLU A 157 1.29 24.52 21.08
N ALA A 158 1.66 24.03 19.89
CA ALA A 158 0.78 24.00 18.72
C ALA A 158 -0.50 23.19 19.00
N ALA A 159 -0.39 22.00 19.58
CA ALA A 159 -1.54 21.16 19.91
C ALA A 159 -2.57 21.87 20.80
N MET A 160 -2.13 22.62 21.83
CA MET A 160 -3.02 23.42 22.68
C MET A 160 -3.76 24.50 21.89
N MET A 161 -3.04 25.19 20.99
CA MET A 161 -3.60 26.28 20.19
C MET A 161 -4.67 25.78 19.22
N ALA A 162 -4.43 24.67 18.53
CA ALA A 162 -5.40 24.11 17.57
C ALA A 162 -6.74 23.76 18.24
N ALA A 163 -6.71 23.18 19.44
CA ALA A 163 -7.91 22.87 20.21
C ALA A 163 -8.62 24.14 20.69
N LYS A 164 -7.87 25.13 21.21
CA LYS A 164 -8.41 26.43 21.66
C LYS A 164 -9.25 27.12 20.58
N TYR A 165 -8.76 27.08 19.34
CA TYR A 165 -9.41 27.71 18.19
C TYR A 165 -10.34 26.79 17.40
N LYS A 166 -10.58 25.55 17.87
CA LYS A 166 -11.53 24.60 17.26
C LYS A 166 -11.25 24.38 15.77
N LEU A 167 -9.98 24.13 15.43
CA LEU A 167 -9.50 24.01 14.04
C LEU A 167 -9.88 22.66 13.40
N ASP A 168 -11.17 22.45 13.16
CA ASP A 168 -11.71 21.26 12.48
C ASP A 168 -11.42 21.19 10.97
N ASN A 169 -10.83 22.24 10.40
CA ASN A 169 -10.25 22.24 9.06
C ASN A 169 -8.76 21.85 9.06
N LEU A 170 -8.26 21.28 10.16
CA LEU A 170 -6.90 20.75 10.31
C LEU A 170 -6.93 19.25 10.59
N THR A 171 -6.24 18.47 9.76
CA THR A 171 -5.96 17.05 10.00
C THR A 171 -4.47 16.80 9.97
N ALA A 172 -3.92 16.40 11.12
CA ALA A 172 -2.52 16.03 11.24
C ALA A 172 -2.37 14.50 11.19
N PHE A 173 -1.28 14.03 10.61
CA PHE A 173 -0.84 12.64 10.64
C PHE A 173 0.44 12.54 11.43
N LEU A 174 0.47 11.62 12.39
CA LEU A 174 1.71 11.18 13.00
C LEU A 174 2.19 9.93 12.27
N ASP A 175 3.31 10.05 11.53
CA ASP A 175 4.04 8.90 10.99
C ASP A 175 4.80 8.22 12.13
N ARG A 176 4.13 7.24 12.75
CA ARG A 176 4.57 6.54 13.95
C ARG A 176 5.32 5.27 13.57
N ASN A 177 6.58 5.43 13.15
CA ASN A 177 7.47 4.36 12.70
C ASN A 177 8.50 3.88 13.73
N PHE A 178 8.52 4.47 14.92
CA PHE A 178 9.35 4.10 16.07
C PHE A 178 10.84 4.35 15.90
N ILE A 179 11.28 5.07 14.86
CA ILE A 179 12.70 5.29 14.58
C ILE A 179 12.98 6.78 14.34
N GLN A 180 13.98 7.31 15.04
CA GLN A 180 14.56 8.64 14.81
C GLN A 180 15.96 8.55 14.18
N GLN A 181 16.80 9.58 14.34
CA GLN A 181 18.13 9.64 13.71
C GLN A 181 19.06 8.53 14.22
N ASP A 182 19.20 8.42 15.55
CA ASP A 182 20.22 7.58 16.16
C ASP A 182 19.73 6.15 16.45
N SER A 183 18.46 6.00 16.81
CA SER A 183 17.87 4.70 17.20
C SER A 183 16.35 4.76 17.26
N TYR A 184 15.75 3.75 17.91
CA TYR A 184 14.33 3.70 18.20
C TYR A 184 13.89 4.83 19.14
N THR A 185 12.73 5.43 18.88
CA THR A 185 12.14 6.51 19.68
C THR A 185 11.99 6.08 21.15
N GLU A 186 11.55 4.84 21.38
CA GLU A 186 11.31 4.24 22.71
C GLU A 186 12.57 3.94 23.52
N LYS A 187 13.76 4.11 22.92
CA LYS A 187 15.05 4.03 23.62
C LYS A 187 15.61 5.40 23.97
N ILE A 188 15.49 6.34 23.04
CA ILE A 188 16.11 7.66 23.12
C ILE A 188 15.22 8.63 23.91
N MET A 189 13.97 8.81 23.48
CA MET A 189 12.99 9.68 24.11
C MET A 189 11.57 9.12 23.87
N PRO A 190 11.07 8.24 24.76
CA PRO A 190 9.87 7.47 24.51
C PRO A 190 8.60 8.31 24.38
N LEU A 191 7.84 8.10 23.30
CA LEU A 191 6.46 8.59 23.21
C LEU A 191 5.45 7.57 23.74
N ASP A 192 5.78 6.29 23.59
CA ASP A 192 5.06 5.16 24.17
C ASP A 192 5.86 4.57 25.35
N GLU A 193 5.48 3.39 25.86
CA GLU A 193 6.28 2.73 26.89
C GLU A 193 7.70 2.42 26.42
N LYS A 194 8.67 2.54 27.33
CA LYS A 194 10.10 2.33 27.05
C LYS A 194 10.34 0.95 26.45
N LEU A 195 11.28 0.87 25.50
CA LEU A 195 11.79 -0.39 24.95
C LEU A 195 13.03 -0.83 25.75
N GLU A 196 12.97 -2.03 26.34
CA GLU A 196 14.07 -2.58 27.17
C GLU A 196 15.13 -3.33 26.34
N GLY A 197 14.84 -3.68 25.08
CA GLY A 197 15.74 -4.39 24.16
C GLY A 197 15.74 -3.80 22.75
N ASP A 198 16.15 -4.60 21.77
CA ASP A 198 16.34 -4.17 20.37
C ASP A 198 15.25 -4.71 19.42
N ASP A 199 14.30 -5.47 19.95
CA ASP A 199 13.19 -6.05 19.21
C ASP A 199 11.97 -5.12 19.25
N LEU A 200 11.76 -4.35 18.18
CA LEU A 200 10.60 -3.48 18.05
C LEU A 200 9.28 -4.28 18.00
N SER A 201 9.31 -5.58 17.64
CA SER A 201 8.10 -6.42 17.58
C SER A 201 7.36 -6.47 18.92
N GLU A 202 8.05 -6.25 20.03
CA GLU A 202 7.46 -6.13 21.37
C GLU A 202 6.46 -4.96 21.50
N MET A 203 6.67 -3.86 20.77
CA MET A 203 5.70 -2.76 20.72
C MET A 203 4.45 -3.14 19.92
N TRP A 204 4.56 -4.07 18.98
CA TRP A 204 3.45 -4.50 18.11
C TRP A 204 2.63 -5.65 18.70
N LYS A 205 3.19 -6.39 19.66
CA LYS A 205 2.52 -7.51 20.35
C LYS A 205 1.54 -7.06 21.42
N ASP A 206 1.78 -5.90 22.06
CA ASP A 206 0.95 -5.37 23.13
C ASP A 206 0.58 -3.90 22.88
N ALA A 207 -0.64 -3.68 22.40
CA ALA A 207 -1.18 -2.36 22.14
C ALA A 207 -1.39 -1.52 23.42
N SER A 208 -1.43 -2.13 24.61
CA SER A 208 -1.59 -1.40 25.87
C SER A 208 -0.39 -0.49 26.17
N ARG A 209 0.76 -0.78 25.55
CA ARG A 209 1.99 -0.01 25.64
C ARG A 209 1.94 1.31 24.86
N TRP A 210 0.95 1.49 23.98
CA TRP A 210 0.80 2.70 23.19
C TRP A 210 0.10 3.80 24.00
N LYS A 211 0.83 4.87 24.31
CA LYS A 211 0.37 6.04 25.08
C LYS A 211 0.31 7.33 24.26
N THR A 212 0.81 7.32 23.03
CA THR A 212 0.85 8.50 22.15
C THR A 212 -0.54 9.05 21.89
N GLY A 213 -1.54 8.17 21.69
CA GLY A 213 -2.94 8.57 21.52
C GLY A 213 -3.50 9.33 22.71
N ASP A 214 -3.18 8.92 23.93
CA ASP A 214 -3.67 9.55 25.16
C ASP A 214 -3.11 10.96 25.34
N LYS A 215 -1.84 11.17 24.95
CA LYS A 215 -1.24 12.51 24.91
C LYS A 215 -2.02 13.43 23.95
N TRP A 216 -2.29 13.00 22.72
CA TRP A 216 -3.07 13.83 21.79
C TRP A 216 -4.50 14.09 22.27
N ARG A 217 -5.17 13.09 22.85
CA ARG A 217 -6.50 13.25 23.45
C ARG A 217 -6.49 14.27 24.59
N SER A 218 -5.47 14.26 25.46
CA SER A 218 -5.37 15.20 26.58
C SER A 218 -5.19 16.66 26.12
N PHE A 219 -4.69 16.89 24.91
CA PHE A 219 -4.59 18.21 24.29
C PHE A 219 -5.86 18.63 23.51
N GLY A 220 -6.95 17.85 23.59
CA GLY A 220 -8.25 18.22 23.02
C GLY A 220 -8.43 17.89 21.54
N TRP A 221 -7.70 16.91 21.03
CA TRP A 221 -7.80 16.46 19.63
C TRP A 221 -8.72 15.24 19.49
N ASN A 222 -9.42 15.16 18.36
CA ASN A 222 -9.96 13.89 17.89
C ASN A 222 -8.79 12.98 17.49
N VAL A 223 -8.74 11.74 17.97
CA VAL A 223 -7.62 10.83 17.69
C VAL A 223 -8.13 9.56 17.01
N ILE A 224 -7.60 9.28 15.83
CA ILE A 224 -7.88 8.07 15.04
C ILE A 224 -6.56 7.30 14.90
N GLU A 225 -6.55 6.03 15.30
CA GLU A 225 -5.36 5.17 15.23
C GLU A 225 -5.56 4.11 14.16
N ILE A 226 -4.57 3.94 13.28
CA ILE A 226 -4.65 3.04 12.12
C ILE A 226 -3.32 2.32 11.87
N ASP A 227 -3.40 1.23 11.10
CA ASP A 227 -2.24 0.71 10.38
C ASP A 227 -1.95 1.63 9.18
N GLY A 228 -0.81 2.33 9.23
CA GLY A 228 -0.40 3.33 8.26
C GLY A 228 0.04 2.76 6.91
N HIS A 229 -0.01 1.44 6.72
CA HIS A 229 0.22 0.79 5.43
C HIS A 229 -1.05 0.20 4.80
N ARG A 230 -2.21 0.50 5.38
CA ARG A 230 -3.53 0.06 4.89
C ARG A 230 -4.26 1.25 4.28
N VAL A 231 -4.22 1.35 2.95
CA VAL A 231 -4.85 2.43 2.18
C VAL A 231 -6.32 2.62 2.57
N GLU A 232 -7.06 1.54 2.77
CA GLU A 232 -8.46 1.55 3.15
C GLU A 232 -8.71 2.11 4.57
N GLN A 233 -7.76 1.91 5.50
CA GLN A 233 -7.85 2.48 6.84
C GLN A 233 -7.51 3.97 6.83
N ILE A 234 -6.51 4.36 6.05
CA ILE A 234 -6.15 5.78 5.87
C ILE A 234 -7.31 6.53 5.20
N ASP A 235 -7.87 5.99 4.13
CA ASP A 235 -9.03 6.53 3.44
C ASP A 235 -10.20 6.77 4.39
N THR A 236 -10.58 5.72 5.14
CA THR A 236 -11.65 5.81 6.14
C THR A 236 -11.33 6.83 7.24
N ALA A 237 -10.08 6.91 7.69
CA ALA A 237 -9.66 7.85 8.72
C ALA A 237 -9.72 9.31 8.24
N ILE A 238 -9.31 9.59 7.00
CA ILE A 238 -9.40 10.94 6.42
C ILE A 238 -10.86 11.34 6.25
N ALA A 239 -11.71 10.46 5.72
CA ALA A 239 -13.15 10.73 5.60
C ALA A 239 -13.78 11.09 6.95
N LYS A 240 -13.47 10.34 8.01
CA LYS A 240 -13.91 10.62 9.39
C LYS A 240 -13.33 11.93 9.94
N ALA A 241 -12.05 12.20 9.69
CA ALA A 241 -11.40 13.44 10.11
C ALA A 241 -12.07 14.67 9.49
N ASN A 242 -12.32 14.66 8.18
CA ASN A 242 -12.95 15.77 7.45
C ASN A 242 -14.42 15.99 7.84
N ALA A 243 -15.11 14.92 8.23
CA ALA A 243 -16.48 14.97 8.74
C ALA A 243 -16.56 15.47 10.20
N THR A 244 -15.47 15.38 10.96
CA THR A 244 -15.42 15.84 12.37
C THR A 244 -15.43 17.36 12.42
N LYS A 245 -16.28 17.94 13.28
CA LYS A 245 -16.45 19.40 13.43
C LYS A 245 -16.15 19.86 14.85
N GLY A 246 -15.71 21.12 14.98
CA GLY A 246 -15.42 21.79 16.24
C GLY A 246 -14.10 21.42 16.94
N ILE A 247 -13.34 20.45 16.43
CA ILE A 247 -12.04 20.03 16.98
C ILE A 247 -11.08 19.57 15.86
N PRO A 248 -9.77 19.79 15.98
CA PRO A 248 -8.79 19.25 15.05
C PRO A 248 -8.65 17.73 15.19
N THR A 249 -8.20 17.04 14.12
CA THR A 249 -8.01 15.58 14.13
C THR A 249 -6.54 15.18 13.97
N MET A 250 -6.08 14.25 14.81
CA MET A 250 -4.79 13.57 14.72
C MET A 250 -5.02 12.12 14.30
N ILE A 251 -4.45 11.74 13.14
CA ILE A 251 -4.42 10.36 12.66
C ILE A 251 -3.05 9.78 12.99
N ILE A 252 -2.99 8.91 14.00
CA ILE A 252 -1.77 8.19 14.36
C ILE A 252 -1.64 7.00 13.43
N SER A 253 -0.74 7.13 12.47
CA SER A 253 -0.49 6.12 11.44
C SER A 253 0.70 5.27 11.87
N ARG A 254 0.44 4.05 12.31
CA ARG A 254 1.50 3.13 12.74
C ARG A 254 2.16 2.51 11.52
N THR A 255 3.43 2.82 11.32
CA THR A 255 4.15 2.55 10.07
C THR A 255 5.47 1.82 10.37
N ILE A 256 6.13 1.35 9.32
CA ILE A 256 7.45 0.74 9.32
C ILE A 256 8.33 1.66 8.47
N LYS A 257 9.41 2.16 9.05
CA LYS A 257 10.40 2.96 8.31
C LYS A 257 11.02 2.10 7.21
N GLY A 258 11.09 2.61 5.99
CA GLY A 258 11.62 1.85 4.85
C GLY A 258 10.66 0.80 4.25
N LYS A 259 9.35 0.87 4.56
CA LYS A 259 8.33 -0.09 4.08
C LYS A 259 8.46 -0.44 2.59
N SER A 260 8.38 -1.73 2.28
CA SER A 260 8.50 -2.37 0.95
C SER A 260 9.90 -2.74 0.48
N VAL A 261 10.95 -2.35 1.20
CA VAL A 261 12.34 -2.77 0.92
C VAL A 261 12.93 -3.43 2.16
N GLU A 262 13.18 -4.72 2.08
CA GLU A 262 13.35 -5.61 3.22
C GLU A 262 14.57 -5.29 4.11
N HIS A 263 15.63 -4.72 3.53
CA HIS A 263 16.81 -4.25 4.27
C HIS A 263 16.68 -2.83 4.81
N MET A 264 15.71 -2.04 4.31
CA MET A 264 15.36 -0.71 4.83
C MET A 264 14.29 -0.78 5.92
N GLU A 265 13.42 -1.80 5.87
CA GLU A 265 12.37 -2.02 6.87
C GLU A 265 12.94 -2.17 8.27
N ASP A 266 12.41 -1.38 9.22
CA ASP A 266 12.75 -1.43 10.64
C ASP A 266 14.26 -1.26 10.92
N ASN A 267 14.91 -0.42 10.11
CA ASN A 267 16.36 -0.22 10.18
C ASN A 267 16.72 1.27 10.35
N PRO A 268 17.19 1.69 11.55
CA PRO A 268 17.63 3.06 11.81
C PRO A 268 18.69 3.58 10.83
N GLN A 269 19.54 2.72 10.29
CA GLN A 269 20.60 3.10 9.35
C GLN A 269 20.06 3.70 8.04
N TRP A 270 18.81 3.38 7.68
CA TRP A 270 18.16 3.88 6.47
C TRP A 270 17.35 5.16 6.69
N HIS A 271 17.50 5.80 7.84
CA HIS A 271 16.86 7.10 8.07
C HIS A 271 17.33 8.16 7.07
N GLY A 272 18.65 8.29 6.87
CA GLY A 272 19.27 9.32 6.01
C GLY A 272 20.34 8.80 5.05
N LYS A 273 20.32 7.49 4.75
CA LYS A 273 21.25 6.84 3.82
C LYS A 273 20.64 6.71 2.43
N ALA A 274 21.36 7.14 1.40
CA ALA A 274 21.00 6.89 0.01
C ALA A 274 21.44 5.47 -0.42
N PRO A 275 20.68 4.81 -1.32
CA PRO A 275 21.08 3.50 -1.85
C PRO A 275 22.20 3.64 -2.88
N ASP A 276 23.12 2.67 -2.89
CA ASP A 276 24.20 2.59 -3.87
C ASP A 276 23.67 2.19 -5.26
N SER A 277 24.32 2.67 -6.32
CA SER A 277 23.82 2.54 -7.70
C SER A 277 23.74 1.11 -8.21
N ASP A 278 24.63 0.24 -7.75
CA ASP A 278 24.65 -1.19 -8.11
C ASP A 278 23.50 -2.00 -7.46
N VAL A 279 22.97 -1.52 -6.33
CA VAL A 279 21.85 -2.16 -5.61
C VAL A 279 20.49 -1.65 -6.09
N VAL A 280 20.41 -0.46 -6.69
CA VAL A 280 19.15 0.13 -7.20
C VAL A 280 18.34 -0.82 -8.09
N PRO A 281 18.92 -1.58 -9.05
CA PRO A 281 18.17 -2.54 -9.85
C PRO A 281 17.51 -3.65 -9.01
N ILE A 282 18.18 -4.11 -7.94
CA ILE A 282 17.65 -5.12 -7.02
C ILE A 282 16.49 -4.53 -6.22
N ILE A 283 16.63 -3.30 -5.70
CA ILE A 283 15.56 -2.57 -5.00
C ILE A 283 14.34 -2.40 -5.92
N ASN A 284 14.55 -2.01 -7.19
CA ASN A 284 13.44 -1.87 -8.13
C ASN A 284 12.72 -3.20 -8.39
N HIS A 285 13.46 -4.31 -8.49
CA HIS A 285 12.86 -5.63 -8.63
C HIS A 285 12.08 -6.04 -7.37
N GLU A 286 12.57 -5.70 -6.18
CA GLU A 286 11.85 -5.91 -4.93
C GLU A 286 10.54 -5.08 -4.87
N LEU A 287 10.60 -3.82 -5.31
CA LEU A 287 9.42 -2.96 -5.42
C LEU A 287 8.40 -3.48 -6.45
N ASP A 288 8.84 -4.11 -7.54
CA ASP A 288 7.95 -4.73 -8.54
C ASP A 288 7.39 -6.10 -8.13
N SER A 289 7.86 -6.63 -7.00
CA SER A 289 7.49 -7.96 -6.51
C SER A 289 6.70 -7.91 -5.20
N GLN A 290 6.02 -6.79 -4.93
CA GLN A 290 5.04 -6.70 -3.85
C GLN A 290 3.85 -7.61 -4.13
N PHE A 291 3.31 -8.24 -3.08
CA PHE A 291 2.31 -9.29 -3.19
C PHE A 291 1.21 -9.16 -2.12
N MET A 292 0.11 -9.88 -2.33
CA MET A 292 -1.08 -9.85 -1.48
C MET A 292 -1.64 -11.24 -1.25
N ILE A 293 -2.17 -11.47 -0.04
CA ILE A 293 -2.86 -12.70 0.35
C ILE A 293 -4.35 -12.41 0.47
N ALA A 294 -5.15 -13.15 -0.29
CA ALA A 294 -6.60 -12.98 -0.40
C ALA A 294 -7.33 -14.25 0.06
N PRO A 295 -7.73 -14.36 1.33
CA PRO A 295 -8.49 -15.53 1.77
C PRO A 295 -9.86 -15.57 1.07
N SER A 296 -10.23 -16.73 0.52
CA SER A 296 -11.55 -16.97 -0.07
C SER A 296 -12.51 -17.51 0.98
N ILE A 297 -13.52 -16.72 1.33
CA ILE A 297 -14.43 -17.04 2.45
C ILE A 297 -15.42 -18.17 2.11
N ILE A 298 -15.59 -18.51 0.83
CA ILE A 298 -16.47 -19.63 0.43
C ILE A 298 -15.95 -20.99 0.92
N ALA A 299 -14.66 -21.08 1.27
CA ALA A 299 -14.06 -22.26 1.85
C ALA A 299 -14.29 -22.37 3.38
N GLY A 300 -14.93 -21.37 4.00
CA GLY A 300 -15.23 -21.33 5.44
C GLY A 300 -16.63 -21.79 5.79
N ASP A 301 -17.12 -21.36 6.96
CA ASP A 301 -18.49 -21.62 7.38
C ASP A 301 -19.48 -20.71 6.63
N MET A 302 -20.07 -21.25 5.55
CA MET A 302 -21.09 -20.57 4.75
C MET A 302 -22.35 -20.20 5.54
N THR A 303 -22.59 -20.81 6.70
CA THR A 303 -23.70 -20.44 7.58
C THR A 303 -23.38 -19.18 8.41
N ASN A 304 -22.11 -18.77 8.48
CA ASN A 304 -21.64 -17.64 9.27
C ASN A 304 -20.51 -16.84 8.59
N LEU A 305 -20.79 -16.33 7.39
CA LEU A 305 -19.85 -15.50 6.63
C LEU A 305 -19.38 -14.26 7.41
N ALA A 306 -20.21 -13.70 8.30
CA ALA A 306 -19.82 -12.56 9.13
C ALA A 306 -18.64 -12.90 10.06
N ASN A 307 -18.59 -14.13 10.58
CA ASN A 307 -17.44 -14.61 11.34
C ASN A 307 -16.21 -14.81 10.44
N GLU A 308 -16.38 -15.29 9.21
CA GLU A 308 -15.28 -15.42 8.25
C GLU A 308 -14.66 -14.07 7.91
N ILE A 309 -15.47 -13.03 7.67
CA ILE A 309 -14.96 -11.66 7.50
C ILE A 309 -14.14 -11.23 8.72
N LYS A 310 -14.64 -11.43 9.94
CA LYS A 310 -13.92 -11.07 11.17
C LYS A 310 -12.58 -11.81 11.30
N ARG A 311 -12.54 -13.10 10.94
CA ARG A 311 -11.30 -13.90 10.91
C ARG A 311 -10.30 -13.34 9.91
N CYS A 312 -10.72 -12.93 8.71
CA CYS A 312 -9.85 -12.27 7.74
C CYS A 312 -9.28 -10.95 8.28
N VAL A 313 -10.13 -10.10 8.87
CA VAL A 313 -9.72 -8.79 9.40
C VAL A 313 -8.70 -8.92 10.52
N SER A 314 -8.98 -9.75 11.53
CA SER A 314 -8.07 -9.94 12.67
C SER A 314 -6.75 -10.63 12.28
N SER A 315 -6.74 -11.31 11.14
CA SER A 315 -5.58 -12.04 10.62
C SER A 315 -4.74 -11.24 9.61
N ARG A 316 -5.06 -9.97 9.36
CA ARG A 316 -4.33 -9.07 8.44
C ARG A 316 -4.32 -9.58 6.98
N ALA A 317 -5.45 -10.10 6.52
CA ALA A 317 -5.68 -10.34 5.10
C ALA A 317 -5.50 -9.04 4.29
N ASP A 318 -4.95 -9.13 3.08
CA ASP A 318 -4.83 -7.97 2.20
C ASP A 318 -6.18 -7.68 1.52
N TYR A 319 -6.82 -8.74 1.00
CA TYR A 319 -8.17 -8.72 0.41
C TYR A 319 -9.08 -9.74 1.09
N ILE A 320 -10.37 -9.64 0.81
CA ILE A 320 -11.33 -10.72 1.03
C ILE A 320 -11.87 -11.13 -0.33
N HIS A 321 -11.53 -12.34 -0.74
CA HIS A 321 -11.92 -12.90 -2.03
C HIS A 321 -13.32 -13.52 -1.94
N LEU A 322 -14.18 -13.13 -2.88
CA LEU A 322 -15.61 -13.44 -2.90
C LEU A 322 -15.98 -14.11 -4.22
N ASP A 323 -15.99 -15.44 -4.21
CA ASP A 323 -16.44 -16.26 -5.34
C ASP A 323 -17.98 -16.25 -5.46
N VAL A 324 -18.49 -15.49 -6.42
CA VAL A 324 -19.91 -15.36 -6.73
C VAL A 324 -20.26 -16.34 -7.85
N MET A 325 -21.14 -17.30 -7.55
CA MET A 325 -21.54 -18.36 -8.48
C MET A 325 -23.06 -18.38 -8.64
N ASP A 326 -23.56 -18.47 -9.87
CA ASP A 326 -24.99 -18.36 -10.19
C ASP A 326 -25.73 -19.69 -10.41
N GLY A 327 -25.02 -20.80 -10.49
CA GLY A 327 -25.59 -22.11 -10.84
C GLY A 327 -25.83 -22.32 -12.34
N GLN A 328 -25.44 -21.36 -13.21
CA GLN A 328 -25.57 -21.44 -14.67
C GLN A 328 -24.22 -21.51 -15.38
N PHE A 329 -23.31 -20.56 -15.09
CA PHE A 329 -21.95 -20.61 -15.63
C PHE A 329 -21.14 -21.74 -14.99
N VAL A 330 -21.31 -21.89 -13.68
CA VAL A 330 -20.80 -23.03 -12.89
C VAL A 330 -21.98 -23.73 -12.21
N PRO A 331 -21.89 -25.05 -11.93
CA PRO A 331 -23.03 -25.80 -11.38
C PRO A 331 -23.41 -25.42 -9.95
N ASN A 332 -22.49 -24.80 -9.21
CA ASN A 332 -22.69 -24.41 -7.83
C ASN A 332 -23.25 -23.00 -7.71
N LYS A 333 -23.98 -22.72 -6.64
CA LYS A 333 -24.47 -21.38 -6.30
C LYS A 333 -23.91 -20.94 -4.95
N THR A 334 -23.43 -19.71 -4.86
CA THR A 334 -22.93 -19.11 -3.61
C THR A 334 -23.85 -17.97 -3.17
N PHE A 335 -23.31 -16.81 -2.83
CA PHE A 335 -24.03 -15.62 -2.40
C PHE A 335 -24.19 -14.61 -3.55
N ASN A 336 -25.14 -13.67 -3.41
CA ASN A 336 -25.43 -12.62 -4.40
C ASN A 336 -25.04 -11.22 -3.90
N HIS A 337 -25.29 -10.18 -4.70
CA HIS A 337 -25.00 -8.78 -4.38
C HIS A 337 -25.63 -8.31 -3.06
N ASP A 338 -26.82 -8.78 -2.68
CA ASP A 338 -27.46 -8.40 -1.40
C ASP A 338 -26.62 -8.86 -0.21
N LYS A 339 -26.11 -10.09 -0.27
CA LYS A 339 -25.24 -10.61 0.77
C LYS A 339 -23.89 -9.90 0.78
N VAL A 340 -23.33 -9.56 -0.38
CA VAL A 340 -22.10 -8.75 -0.46
C VAL A 340 -22.31 -7.41 0.25
N LYS A 341 -23.44 -6.73 -0.02
CA LYS A 341 -23.81 -5.46 0.60
C LYS A 341 -23.95 -5.58 2.12
N GLU A 342 -24.56 -6.66 2.60
CA GLU A 342 -24.63 -6.96 4.05
C GLU A 342 -23.24 -7.12 4.67
N LEU A 343 -22.34 -7.86 4.02
CA LEU A 343 -20.98 -8.13 4.51
C LEU A 343 -20.08 -6.89 4.45
N ARG A 344 -20.29 -5.99 3.48
CA ARG A 344 -19.49 -4.77 3.27
C ARG A 344 -19.43 -3.90 4.52
N HIS A 345 -20.50 -3.83 5.30
CA HIS A 345 -20.58 -3.04 6.53
C HIS A 345 -19.67 -3.56 7.66
N LEU A 346 -19.17 -4.79 7.57
CA LEU A 346 -18.38 -5.42 8.63
C LEU A 346 -16.88 -5.07 8.56
N THR A 347 -16.41 -4.52 7.45
CA THR A 347 -14.97 -4.30 7.23
C THR A 347 -14.72 -3.19 6.21
N VAL A 348 -13.53 -2.61 6.25
CA VAL A 348 -13.00 -1.72 5.20
C VAL A 348 -11.99 -2.43 4.30
N ILE A 349 -11.57 -3.66 4.63
CA ILE A 349 -10.66 -4.46 3.79
C ILE A 349 -11.26 -4.61 2.39
N PRO A 350 -10.48 -4.47 1.31
CA PRO A 350 -10.99 -4.56 -0.04
C PRO A 350 -11.72 -5.87 -0.31
N PHE A 351 -12.89 -5.76 -0.95
CA PHE A 351 -13.65 -6.88 -1.49
C PHE A 351 -13.22 -7.12 -2.94
N ASP A 352 -12.71 -8.32 -3.17
CA ASP A 352 -12.30 -8.83 -4.46
C ASP A 352 -13.35 -9.81 -4.96
N LEU A 353 -14.26 -9.33 -5.83
CA LEU A 353 -15.36 -10.15 -6.34
C LEU A 353 -14.97 -10.85 -7.62
N HIS A 354 -15.05 -12.16 -7.57
CA HIS A 354 -14.85 -13.03 -8.70
C HIS A 354 -16.23 -13.53 -9.18
N LEU A 355 -16.72 -12.98 -10.29
CA LEU A 355 -18.04 -13.27 -10.84
C LEU A 355 -17.98 -14.46 -11.81
N MET A 356 -18.25 -15.65 -11.28
CA MET A 356 -18.52 -16.87 -12.02
C MET A 356 -20.02 -16.95 -12.37
N ILE A 357 -20.50 -16.00 -13.19
CA ILE A 357 -21.92 -15.88 -13.55
C ILE A 357 -22.12 -15.73 -15.07
N ASN A 358 -23.28 -16.14 -15.57
CA ASN A 358 -23.69 -15.91 -16.95
C ASN A 358 -24.18 -14.46 -17.16
N GLU A 359 -24.00 -13.92 -18.36
CA GLU A 359 -24.40 -12.54 -18.74
C GLU A 359 -24.01 -11.45 -17.71
N PRO A 360 -22.72 -11.37 -17.27
CA PRO A 360 -22.30 -10.51 -16.16
C PRO A 360 -22.60 -9.02 -16.36
N VAL A 361 -22.69 -8.54 -17.62
CA VAL A 361 -23.04 -7.16 -17.96
C VAL A 361 -24.39 -6.72 -17.36
N LYS A 362 -25.34 -7.65 -17.21
CA LYS A 362 -26.66 -7.36 -16.62
C LYS A 362 -26.62 -7.17 -15.10
N HIS A 363 -25.57 -7.63 -14.44
CA HIS A 363 -25.48 -7.74 -12.99
C HIS A 363 -24.38 -6.88 -12.38
N VAL A 364 -23.41 -6.40 -13.17
CA VAL A 364 -22.24 -5.68 -12.66
C VAL A 364 -22.61 -4.47 -11.80
N THR A 365 -23.65 -3.72 -12.18
CA THR A 365 -24.12 -2.54 -11.42
C THR A 365 -24.56 -2.91 -10.00
N ASP A 366 -25.23 -4.05 -9.82
CA ASP A 366 -25.67 -4.49 -8.49
C ASP A 366 -24.47 -4.76 -7.57
N TYR A 367 -23.39 -5.30 -8.13
CA TYR A 367 -22.16 -5.57 -7.39
C TYR A 367 -21.31 -4.31 -7.15
N ILE A 368 -21.37 -3.31 -8.04
CA ILE A 368 -20.82 -1.97 -7.78
C ILE A 368 -21.55 -1.35 -6.59
N ASP A 369 -22.89 -1.34 -6.62
CA ASP A 369 -23.74 -0.77 -5.57
C ASP A 369 -23.65 -1.52 -4.23
N ALA A 370 -23.21 -2.77 -4.26
CA ALA A 370 -22.92 -3.57 -3.06
C ALA A 370 -21.62 -3.13 -2.34
N GLY A 371 -20.79 -2.27 -2.96
CA GLY A 371 -19.55 -1.75 -2.38
C GLY A 371 -18.31 -2.60 -2.65
N SER A 372 -18.24 -3.21 -3.83
CA SER A 372 -17.07 -3.97 -4.29
C SER A 372 -15.91 -3.05 -4.63
N ASP A 373 -14.68 -3.46 -4.30
CA ASP A 373 -13.47 -2.70 -4.63
C ASP A 373 -12.86 -3.17 -5.96
N ILE A 374 -13.00 -4.46 -6.27
CA ILE A 374 -12.61 -5.09 -7.53
C ILE A 374 -13.76 -5.97 -8.00
N ILE A 375 -14.04 -5.96 -9.30
CA ILE A 375 -14.93 -6.93 -9.93
C ILE A 375 -14.19 -7.57 -11.10
N THR A 376 -14.10 -8.89 -11.05
CA THR A 376 -13.49 -9.74 -12.07
C THR A 376 -14.56 -10.56 -12.77
N VAL A 377 -14.58 -10.53 -14.11
CA VAL A 377 -15.49 -11.32 -14.95
C VAL A 377 -14.72 -12.24 -15.88
N HIS A 378 -15.33 -13.38 -16.22
CA HIS A 378 -14.74 -14.42 -17.05
C HIS A 378 -14.77 -14.12 -18.55
N ALA A 379 -13.67 -14.42 -19.23
CA ALA A 379 -13.56 -14.40 -20.69
C ALA A 379 -14.57 -15.34 -21.37
N GLU A 380 -14.96 -16.42 -20.70
CA GLU A 380 -15.83 -17.47 -21.24
C GLU A 380 -17.29 -17.05 -21.40
N VAL A 381 -17.70 -15.98 -20.71
CA VAL A 381 -19.08 -15.45 -20.71
C VAL A 381 -19.13 -14.00 -21.18
N THR A 382 -18.02 -13.51 -21.74
CA THR A 382 -17.90 -12.15 -22.27
C THR A 382 -17.30 -12.15 -23.67
N ASP A 383 -17.62 -11.12 -24.41
CA ASP A 383 -17.02 -10.73 -25.69
C ASP A 383 -16.49 -9.30 -25.60
N GLU A 384 -15.94 -8.80 -26.71
CA GLU A 384 -15.41 -7.44 -26.79
C GLU A 384 -16.42 -6.35 -26.39
N SER A 385 -17.69 -6.52 -26.74
CA SER A 385 -18.74 -5.52 -26.52
C SER A 385 -19.18 -5.52 -25.06
N SER A 386 -19.56 -6.70 -24.55
CA SER A 386 -20.03 -6.88 -23.17
C SER A 386 -18.94 -6.56 -22.15
N PHE A 387 -17.68 -6.96 -22.39
CA PHE A 387 -16.57 -6.58 -21.53
C PHE A 387 -16.25 -5.08 -21.63
N GLY A 388 -16.36 -4.48 -22.80
CA GLY A 388 -16.18 -3.03 -22.97
C GLY A 388 -17.15 -2.21 -22.12
N GLU A 389 -18.43 -2.62 -22.09
CA GLU A 389 -19.45 -1.98 -21.25
C GLU A 389 -19.15 -2.16 -19.75
N ILE A 390 -18.81 -3.37 -19.32
CA ILE A 390 -18.39 -3.66 -17.93
C ILE A 390 -17.17 -2.81 -17.55
N HIS A 391 -16.15 -2.78 -18.39
CA HIS A 391 -14.93 -2.00 -18.18
C HIS A 391 -15.25 -0.51 -17.93
N ASP A 392 -16.09 0.08 -18.77
CA ASP A 392 -16.45 1.49 -18.66
C ASP A 392 -17.28 1.78 -17.42
N LEU A 393 -18.24 0.91 -17.08
CA LEU A 393 -19.02 1.01 -15.84
C LEU A 393 -18.13 0.97 -14.60
N LEU A 394 -17.18 0.02 -14.54
CA LEU A 394 -16.26 -0.11 -13.41
C LEU A 394 -15.33 1.11 -13.29
N LYS A 395 -14.77 1.60 -14.41
CA LYS A 395 -13.91 2.80 -14.39
C LYS A 395 -14.69 4.05 -13.96
N GLN A 396 -15.91 4.25 -14.46
CA GLN A 396 -16.76 5.39 -14.09
C GLN A 396 -17.11 5.39 -12.60
N ASN A 397 -17.30 4.21 -12.01
CA ASN A 397 -17.63 4.02 -10.60
C ASN A 397 -16.41 3.78 -9.70
N GLN A 398 -15.19 3.92 -10.24
CA GLN A 398 -13.94 3.79 -9.47
C GLN A 398 -13.76 2.40 -8.82
N VAL A 399 -14.25 1.37 -9.49
CA VAL A 399 -14.03 -0.04 -9.11
C VAL A 399 -12.87 -0.60 -9.94
N GLY A 400 -12.06 -1.46 -9.34
CA GLY A 400 -10.96 -2.15 -10.03
C GLY A 400 -11.48 -3.07 -11.13
N VAL A 401 -10.88 -2.99 -12.32
CA VAL A 401 -11.28 -3.82 -13.46
C VAL A 401 -10.49 -5.13 -13.47
N GLY A 402 -11.18 -6.24 -13.21
CA GLY A 402 -10.62 -7.58 -13.28
C GLY A 402 -11.08 -8.36 -14.50
N PHE A 403 -10.22 -9.23 -15.00
CA PHE A 403 -10.54 -10.21 -16.03
C PHE A 403 -10.10 -11.62 -15.58
N ALA A 404 -10.90 -12.66 -15.84
CA ALA A 404 -10.59 -14.03 -15.46
C ALA A 404 -10.55 -14.95 -16.69
N ILE A 405 -9.69 -15.97 -16.62
CA ILE A 405 -9.60 -17.03 -17.63
C ILE A 405 -9.53 -18.41 -16.96
N ASN A 406 -10.30 -19.36 -17.49
CA ASN A 406 -10.28 -20.77 -17.07
C ASN A 406 -8.94 -21.45 -17.41
N PRO A 407 -8.64 -22.63 -16.82
CA PRO A 407 -7.37 -23.31 -17.06
C PRO A 407 -7.04 -23.53 -18.54
N ASP A 408 -8.03 -23.95 -19.33
CA ASP A 408 -7.86 -24.27 -20.76
C ASP A 408 -8.03 -23.06 -21.71
N THR A 409 -8.36 -21.88 -21.18
CA THR A 409 -8.63 -20.67 -21.98
C THR A 409 -7.36 -19.80 -22.11
N GLU A 410 -6.93 -19.52 -23.33
CA GLU A 410 -5.93 -18.46 -23.58
C GLU A 410 -6.59 -17.07 -23.58
N LEU A 411 -5.79 -16.01 -23.45
CA LEU A 411 -6.31 -14.64 -23.61
C LEU A 411 -6.96 -14.48 -25.00
N PRO A 412 -8.25 -14.11 -25.09
CA PRO A 412 -8.88 -13.85 -26.38
C PRO A 412 -8.24 -12.64 -27.07
N GLU A 413 -8.10 -12.67 -28.39
CA GLU A 413 -7.50 -11.55 -29.16
C GLU A 413 -8.17 -10.19 -28.88
N TRP A 414 -9.49 -10.18 -28.71
CA TRP A 414 -10.23 -8.96 -28.40
C TRP A 414 -9.86 -8.35 -27.04
N SER A 415 -9.33 -9.13 -26.10
CA SER A 415 -9.00 -8.65 -24.75
C SER A 415 -7.71 -7.82 -24.72
N TYR A 416 -6.87 -7.93 -25.75
CA TYR A 416 -5.54 -7.29 -25.79
C TYR A 416 -5.60 -5.77 -25.70
N LYS A 417 -6.64 -5.15 -26.26
CA LYS A 417 -6.84 -3.69 -26.20
C LYS A 417 -7.14 -3.17 -24.79
N PHE A 418 -7.56 -4.04 -23.87
CA PHE A 418 -7.88 -3.66 -22.48
C PHE A 418 -6.72 -3.92 -21.51
N LEU A 419 -5.69 -4.69 -21.89
CA LEU A 419 -4.64 -5.14 -20.96
C LEU A 419 -3.95 -3.99 -20.21
N SER A 420 -3.69 -2.86 -20.86
CA SER A 420 -3.04 -1.72 -20.20
C SER A 420 -3.91 -1.03 -19.15
N SER A 421 -5.24 -1.19 -19.23
CA SER A 421 -6.20 -0.59 -18.28
C SER A 421 -6.71 -1.58 -17.23
N LEU A 422 -6.39 -2.87 -17.34
CA LEU A 422 -6.74 -3.87 -16.32
C LEU A 422 -5.99 -3.61 -15.00
N ASP A 423 -6.69 -3.87 -13.91
CA ASP A 423 -6.16 -3.80 -12.55
C ASP A 423 -5.82 -5.20 -12.02
N GLN A 424 -6.52 -6.24 -12.51
CA GLN A 424 -6.31 -7.64 -12.11
C GLN A 424 -6.55 -8.61 -13.28
N LEU A 425 -5.75 -9.68 -13.34
CA LEU A 425 -6.01 -10.86 -14.18
C LEU A 425 -6.03 -12.09 -13.27
N ILE A 426 -7.19 -12.72 -13.10
CA ILE A 426 -7.30 -14.02 -12.43
C ILE A 426 -6.94 -15.11 -13.43
N VAL A 427 -6.00 -15.96 -13.05
CA VAL A 427 -5.68 -17.21 -13.73
C VAL A 427 -6.19 -18.34 -12.87
N MET A 428 -7.25 -19.00 -13.33
CA MET A 428 -7.79 -20.16 -12.66
C MET A 428 -6.79 -21.32 -12.73
N SER A 429 -6.39 -21.81 -11.56
CA SER A 429 -5.55 -23.01 -11.38
C SER A 429 -6.31 -24.26 -11.00
N VAL A 430 -7.65 -24.20 -11.02
CA VAL A 430 -8.60 -25.33 -10.96
C VAL A 430 -9.77 -25.05 -11.89
N VAL A 431 -10.57 -26.07 -12.23
CA VAL A 431 -11.82 -25.85 -12.97
C VAL A 431 -12.79 -25.06 -12.08
N PRO A 432 -13.36 -23.93 -12.53
CA PRO A 432 -14.25 -23.12 -11.69
C PRO A 432 -15.50 -23.92 -11.26
N GLY A 433 -16.04 -23.58 -10.08
CA GLY A 433 -17.31 -24.13 -9.59
C GLY A 433 -17.22 -25.22 -8.52
N LYS A 434 -16.04 -25.79 -8.21
CA LYS A 434 -15.91 -26.77 -7.11
C LYS A 434 -14.75 -26.45 -6.18
N SER A 435 -15.02 -26.32 -4.88
CA SER A 435 -13.99 -26.10 -3.85
C SER A 435 -13.20 -27.37 -3.54
N GLY A 436 -11.96 -27.21 -3.08
CA GLY A 436 -11.09 -28.32 -2.62
C GLY A 436 -10.45 -29.15 -3.74
N GLN A 437 -10.45 -28.66 -4.97
CA GLN A 437 -9.74 -29.30 -6.08
C GLN A 437 -8.22 -29.16 -5.93
N LYS A 438 -7.48 -30.12 -6.50
CA LYS A 438 -6.02 -30.04 -6.58
C LYS A 438 -5.62 -29.01 -7.64
N PHE A 439 -4.52 -28.33 -7.36
CA PHE A 439 -3.87 -27.41 -8.28
C PHE A 439 -3.51 -28.11 -9.61
N ILE A 440 -3.72 -27.41 -10.73
CA ILE A 440 -3.35 -27.85 -12.08
C ILE A 440 -1.92 -27.38 -12.36
N GLU A 441 -0.97 -28.31 -12.47
CA GLU A 441 0.47 -28.01 -12.60
C GLU A 441 0.81 -27.19 -13.84
N GLU A 442 0.07 -27.37 -14.94
CA GLU A 442 0.23 -26.60 -16.19
C GLU A 442 0.00 -25.09 -16.00
N THR A 443 -0.63 -24.69 -14.89
CA THR A 443 -0.86 -23.28 -14.55
C THR A 443 0.46 -22.51 -14.37
N HIS A 444 1.53 -23.17 -13.89
CA HIS A 444 2.85 -22.54 -13.76
C HIS A 444 3.34 -21.98 -15.11
N ALA A 445 3.36 -22.83 -16.14
CA ALA A 445 3.77 -22.44 -17.49
C ALA A 445 2.85 -21.36 -18.09
N LYS A 446 1.55 -21.41 -17.77
CA LYS A 446 0.56 -20.42 -18.20
C LYS A 446 0.81 -19.05 -17.58
N ILE A 447 1.00 -18.96 -16.26
CA ILE A 447 1.28 -17.70 -15.56
C ILE A 447 2.58 -17.07 -16.09
N ALA A 448 3.65 -17.86 -16.25
CA ALA A 448 4.92 -17.35 -16.77
C ALA A 448 4.79 -16.78 -18.20
N ARG A 449 4.04 -17.47 -19.08
CA ARG A 449 3.73 -16.99 -20.43
C ARG A 449 2.90 -15.71 -20.40
N LEU A 450 1.84 -15.67 -19.60
CA LEU A 450 0.96 -14.50 -19.48
C LEU A 450 1.69 -13.30 -18.91
N ASN A 451 2.52 -13.47 -17.88
CA ASN A 451 3.36 -12.41 -17.32
C ASN A 451 4.23 -11.74 -18.40
N SER A 452 4.80 -12.54 -19.32
CA SER A 452 5.57 -12.04 -20.45
C SER A 452 4.71 -11.27 -21.47
N ILE A 453 3.51 -11.77 -21.78
CA ILE A 453 2.55 -11.11 -22.69
C ILE A 453 2.10 -9.78 -22.08
N LEU A 454 1.60 -9.80 -20.84
CA LEU A 454 1.08 -8.65 -20.11
C LEU A 454 2.10 -7.51 -20.04
N LYS A 455 3.38 -7.82 -19.74
CA LYS A 455 4.46 -6.83 -19.76
C LYS A 455 4.65 -6.16 -21.12
N LYS A 456 4.56 -6.91 -22.23
CA LYS A 456 4.64 -6.35 -23.59
C LYS A 456 3.47 -5.42 -23.92
N HIS A 457 2.33 -5.59 -23.25
CA HIS A 457 1.12 -4.79 -23.42
C HIS A 457 0.93 -3.73 -22.33
N ASN A 458 2.00 -3.33 -21.62
CA ASN A 458 1.97 -2.29 -20.59
C ASN A 458 0.97 -2.56 -19.45
N PHE A 459 0.68 -3.83 -19.16
CA PHE A 459 -0.09 -4.20 -17.98
C PHE A 459 0.65 -3.77 -16.71
N SER A 460 -0.07 -3.09 -15.82
CA SER A 460 0.45 -2.60 -14.54
C SER A 460 -0.31 -3.15 -13.33
N GLY A 461 -1.31 -4.01 -13.58
CA GLY A 461 -2.11 -4.66 -12.54
C GLY A 461 -1.40 -5.85 -11.91
N TYR A 462 -2.18 -6.74 -11.29
CA TYR A 462 -1.67 -7.95 -10.66
C TYR A 462 -2.23 -9.21 -11.32
N ILE A 463 -1.37 -10.22 -11.48
CA ILE A 463 -1.81 -11.58 -11.79
C ILE A 463 -2.21 -12.25 -10.48
N GLU A 464 -3.43 -12.73 -10.42
CA GLU A 464 -4.00 -13.45 -9.30
C GLU A 464 -4.08 -14.95 -9.62
N ALA A 465 -3.57 -15.78 -8.72
CA ALA A 465 -3.73 -17.22 -8.80
C ALA A 465 -4.89 -17.65 -7.91
N ASP A 466 -5.93 -18.25 -8.52
CA ASP A 466 -7.11 -18.74 -7.81
C ASP A 466 -7.37 -20.24 -8.07
N GLY A 467 -7.49 -21.00 -6.98
CA GLY A 467 -7.74 -22.43 -6.97
C GLY A 467 -6.53 -23.28 -6.56
N GLY A 468 -6.64 -23.99 -5.43
CA GLY A 468 -5.62 -24.95 -5.01
C GLY A 468 -4.28 -24.34 -4.54
N VAL A 469 -4.20 -23.02 -4.36
CA VAL A 469 -3.00 -22.34 -3.82
C VAL A 469 -2.77 -22.72 -2.36
N ASN A 470 -1.54 -23.12 -2.03
CA ASN A 470 -1.14 -23.60 -0.72
C ASN A 470 0.38 -23.37 -0.49
N LEU A 471 0.91 -23.80 0.65
CA LEU A 471 2.32 -23.58 1.02
C LEU A 471 3.32 -24.27 0.08
N GLU A 472 2.94 -25.36 -0.59
CA GLU A 472 3.81 -26.13 -1.48
C GLU A 472 4.03 -25.43 -2.83
N ASN A 473 3.04 -24.66 -3.32
CA ASN A 473 3.07 -24.05 -4.66
C ASN A 473 3.11 -22.51 -4.68
N ILE A 474 2.84 -21.82 -3.57
CA ILE A 474 2.78 -20.36 -3.56
C ILE A 474 4.13 -19.72 -3.92
N GLY A 475 5.24 -20.33 -3.50
CA GLY A 475 6.59 -19.86 -3.82
C GLY A 475 6.91 -19.91 -5.32
N SER A 476 6.55 -21.00 -6.01
CA SER A 476 6.74 -21.15 -7.45
C SER A 476 5.77 -20.27 -8.25
N LEU A 477 4.50 -20.17 -7.83
CA LEU A 477 3.53 -19.25 -8.43
C LEU A 477 4.01 -17.79 -8.40
N PHE A 478 4.61 -17.37 -7.28
CA PHE A 478 5.24 -16.06 -7.17
C PHE A 478 6.38 -15.87 -8.18
N ALA A 479 7.22 -16.90 -8.34
CA ALA A 479 8.34 -16.87 -9.29
C ALA A 479 7.87 -16.77 -10.75
N ASP A 480 6.75 -17.41 -11.10
CA ASP A 480 6.17 -17.33 -12.44
C ASP A 480 5.63 -15.93 -12.77
N GLY A 481 5.17 -15.20 -11.75
CA GLY A 481 4.69 -13.83 -11.89
C GLY A 481 3.40 -13.50 -11.15
N ALA A 482 2.79 -14.45 -10.44
CA ALA A 482 1.62 -14.16 -9.62
C ALA A 482 1.99 -13.20 -8.48
N ARG A 483 1.04 -12.33 -8.12
CA ARG A 483 1.21 -11.32 -7.06
C ARG A 483 0.03 -11.27 -6.10
N VAL A 484 -1.11 -11.87 -6.45
CA VAL A 484 -2.23 -12.11 -5.52
C VAL A 484 -2.46 -13.60 -5.42
N PHE A 485 -2.65 -14.08 -4.20
CA PHE A 485 -2.76 -15.51 -3.91
C PHE A 485 -4.06 -15.78 -3.16
N VAL A 486 -4.99 -16.47 -3.82
CA VAL A 486 -6.28 -16.79 -3.24
C VAL A 486 -6.17 -18.04 -2.37
N GLY A 487 -6.35 -17.88 -1.07
CA GLY A 487 -6.27 -18.97 -0.10
C GLY A 487 -7.65 -19.41 0.37
N GLY A 488 -8.17 -20.50 -0.19
CA GLY A 488 -9.40 -21.15 0.27
C GLY A 488 -9.16 -21.99 1.54
N GLY A 489 -9.32 -23.33 1.43
CA GLY A 489 -9.16 -24.25 2.56
C GLY A 489 -7.77 -24.22 3.23
N ALA A 490 -6.73 -23.84 2.48
CA ALA A 490 -5.38 -23.69 3.01
C ALA A 490 -5.22 -22.51 4.00
N ILE A 491 -6.15 -21.53 3.98
CA ILE A 491 -6.17 -20.40 4.93
C ILE A 491 -7.44 -20.44 5.78
N ILE A 492 -8.61 -20.27 5.17
CA ILE A 492 -9.89 -20.16 5.87
C ILE A 492 -10.32 -21.48 6.51
N GLY A 493 -9.92 -22.60 5.91
CA GLY A 493 -10.15 -23.93 6.49
C GLY A 493 -9.32 -24.21 7.75
N GLN A 494 -8.32 -23.38 8.07
CA GLN A 494 -7.46 -23.56 9.23
C GLN A 494 -8.05 -22.89 10.47
N GLN A 495 -7.90 -23.51 11.64
CA GLN A 495 -8.35 -22.90 12.90
C GLN A 495 -7.66 -21.56 13.16
N ASP A 496 -6.34 -21.49 12.93
CA ASP A 496 -5.55 -20.26 13.05
C ASP A 496 -5.29 -19.64 11.67
N VAL A 497 -6.22 -18.81 11.21
CA VAL A 497 -6.13 -18.06 9.96
C VAL A 497 -4.94 -17.11 9.94
N ARG A 498 -4.57 -16.56 11.10
CA ARG A 498 -3.45 -15.62 11.23
C ARG A 498 -2.12 -16.32 11.04
N ALA A 499 -1.95 -17.51 11.62
CA ALA A 499 -0.79 -18.34 11.35
C ALA A 499 -0.73 -18.74 9.87
N ALA A 500 -1.84 -19.18 9.27
CA ALA A 500 -1.87 -19.56 7.86
C ALA A 500 -1.45 -18.41 6.92
N ILE A 501 -1.98 -17.20 7.12
CA ILE A 501 -1.58 -16.02 6.33
C ILE A 501 -0.09 -15.69 6.54
N ARG A 502 0.42 -15.78 7.77
CA ARG A 502 1.84 -15.55 8.07
C ARG A 502 2.73 -16.56 7.35
N ASP A 503 2.34 -17.83 7.34
CA ASP A 503 3.12 -18.90 6.73
C ASP A 503 3.12 -18.76 5.20
N PHE A 504 1.98 -18.38 4.58
CA PHE A 504 1.90 -17.98 3.17
C PHE A 504 2.87 -16.84 2.82
N ARG A 505 2.85 -15.75 3.62
CA ARG A 505 3.78 -14.64 3.42
C ARG A 505 5.24 -15.09 3.55
N THR A 506 5.52 -16.01 4.46
CA THR A 506 6.88 -16.53 4.69
C THR A 506 7.41 -17.28 3.47
N GLU A 507 6.62 -18.15 2.86
CA GLU A 507 7.02 -18.87 1.64
C GLU A 507 7.21 -17.93 0.44
N VAL A 508 6.35 -16.93 0.28
CA VAL A 508 6.54 -15.90 -0.77
C VAL A 508 7.81 -15.10 -0.54
N LEU A 509 8.08 -14.68 0.70
CA LEU A 509 9.31 -13.93 1.04
C LEU A 509 10.57 -14.76 0.78
N LYS A 510 10.54 -16.06 1.05
CA LYS A 510 11.64 -16.98 0.71
C LYS A 510 11.88 -16.99 -0.80
N SER A 511 10.84 -17.18 -1.61
CA SER A 511 10.93 -17.14 -3.08
C SER A 511 11.45 -15.79 -3.60
N ARG A 512 10.96 -14.68 -3.05
CA ARG A 512 11.44 -13.34 -3.37
C ARG A 512 12.93 -13.16 -3.08
N ARG A 513 13.41 -13.62 -1.92
CA ARG A 513 14.84 -13.54 -1.57
C ARG A 513 15.70 -14.32 -2.57
N SER A 514 15.28 -15.52 -2.98
CA SER A 514 15.97 -16.28 -4.03
C SER A 514 16.05 -15.48 -5.35
N ILE A 515 14.93 -14.94 -5.83
CA ILE A 515 14.90 -14.16 -7.07
C ILE A 515 15.77 -12.90 -7.00
N LEU A 516 15.82 -12.23 -5.84
CA LEU A 516 16.67 -11.05 -5.65
C LEU A 516 18.16 -11.42 -5.58
N LEU A 517 18.50 -12.57 -5.01
CA LEU A 517 19.86 -13.11 -5.03
C LEU A 517 20.29 -13.49 -6.44
N ASP A 518 19.41 -14.14 -7.20
CA ASP A 518 19.64 -14.44 -8.63
C ASP A 518 19.91 -13.14 -9.40
N LYS A 519 19.12 -12.09 -9.12
CA LYS A 519 19.30 -10.79 -9.76
C LYS A 519 20.62 -10.12 -9.37
N ALA A 520 21.01 -10.19 -8.11
CA ALA A 520 22.29 -9.68 -7.64
C ALA A 520 23.46 -10.42 -8.31
N ASN A 521 23.37 -11.75 -8.41
CA ASN A 521 24.37 -12.58 -9.06
C ASN A 521 24.48 -12.28 -10.57
N GLU A 522 23.35 -12.14 -11.27
CA GLU A 522 23.30 -11.76 -12.69
C GLU A 522 24.01 -10.42 -12.95
N LEU A 523 23.84 -9.44 -12.06
CA LEU A 523 24.34 -8.08 -12.24
C LEU A 523 25.79 -7.89 -11.82
N GLY A 524 26.28 -8.63 -10.81
CA GLY A 524 27.59 -8.38 -10.22
C GLY A 524 28.24 -9.57 -9.50
N GLY A 525 27.76 -10.79 -9.75
CA GLY A 525 28.30 -12.02 -9.17
C GLY A 525 28.30 -12.04 -7.64
N SER A 526 29.22 -12.83 -7.07
CA SER A 526 29.37 -13.02 -5.63
C SER A 526 29.62 -11.72 -4.86
N ASP A 527 30.27 -10.72 -5.46
CA ASP A 527 30.55 -9.44 -4.81
C ASP A 527 29.27 -8.65 -4.53
N LEU A 528 28.39 -8.54 -5.53
CA LEU A 528 27.12 -7.83 -5.36
C LEU A 528 26.14 -8.63 -4.49
N VAL A 529 26.19 -9.96 -4.54
CA VAL A 529 25.43 -10.82 -3.62
C VAL A 529 25.84 -10.55 -2.17
N ASN A 530 27.14 -10.63 -1.86
CA ASN A 530 27.65 -10.34 -0.51
C ASN A 530 27.31 -8.91 -0.07
N LYS A 531 27.44 -7.93 -0.98
CA LYS A 531 27.06 -6.54 -0.71
C LYS A 531 25.58 -6.43 -0.35
N TRP A 532 24.67 -7.00 -1.12
CA TRP A 532 23.24 -6.94 -0.85
C TRP A 532 22.86 -7.63 0.47
N ILE A 533 23.44 -8.79 0.76
CA ILE A 533 23.27 -9.48 2.05
C ILE A 533 23.71 -8.58 3.21
N SER A 534 24.83 -7.87 3.07
CA SER A 534 25.39 -7.00 4.12
C SER A 534 24.51 -5.79 4.47
N LEU A 535 23.55 -5.42 3.61
CA LEU A 535 22.61 -4.33 3.88
C LEU A 535 21.55 -4.69 4.92
N HIS A 536 21.31 -5.98 5.14
CA HIS A 536 20.34 -6.46 6.12
C HIS A 536 20.94 -6.40 7.53
N ILE A 537 20.11 -6.09 8.53
CA ILE A 537 20.53 -6.11 9.94
C ILE A 537 20.99 -7.53 10.30
N VAL A 538 22.11 -7.64 11.01
CA VAL A 538 22.65 -8.91 11.51
C VAL A 538 21.61 -9.58 12.41
N GLY A 539 21.33 -10.85 12.14
CA GLY A 539 20.34 -11.63 12.87
C GLY A 539 19.75 -12.75 12.01
N GLU A 540 18.69 -13.39 12.51
CA GLU A 540 18.08 -14.57 11.90
C GLU A 540 17.75 -14.36 10.40
N LYS A 541 17.21 -13.19 10.07
CA LYS A 541 16.83 -12.83 8.70
C LYS A 541 18.03 -12.78 7.74
N GLN A 542 19.14 -12.17 8.14
CA GLN A 542 20.35 -12.11 7.33
C GLN A 542 20.96 -13.51 7.16
N GLU A 543 20.97 -14.32 8.22
CA GLU A 543 21.47 -15.70 8.17
C GLU A 543 20.64 -16.60 7.26
N GLN A 544 19.30 -16.44 7.26
CA GLN A 544 18.42 -17.12 6.30
C GLN A 544 18.78 -16.74 4.85
N ILE A 545 19.03 -15.47 4.56
CA ILE A 545 19.41 -15.01 3.21
C ILE A 545 20.77 -15.59 2.81
N LYS A 546 21.76 -15.57 3.71
CA LYS A 546 23.08 -16.19 3.48
C LYS A 546 22.96 -17.66 3.14
N LYS A 547 22.12 -18.40 3.88
CA LYS A 547 21.88 -19.82 3.62
C LYS A 547 21.31 -20.05 2.21
N ILE A 548 20.33 -19.25 1.79
CA ILE A 548 19.78 -19.34 0.42
C ILE A 548 20.87 -19.08 -0.62
N ALA A 549 21.73 -18.08 -0.40
CA ALA A 549 22.83 -17.77 -1.32
C ALA A 549 23.88 -18.90 -1.41
N GLN A 550 24.19 -19.55 -0.29
CA GLN A 550 25.08 -20.72 -0.24
C GLN A 550 24.48 -21.93 -0.97
N GLU A 551 23.19 -22.22 -0.73
CA GLU A 551 22.47 -23.30 -1.41
C GLU A 551 22.42 -23.09 -2.92
N ALA A 552 22.35 -21.83 -3.38
CA ALA A 552 22.42 -21.46 -4.79
C ALA A 552 23.85 -21.43 -5.37
N GLY A 553 24.89 -21.59 -4.54
CA GLY A 553 26.30 -21.57 -4.97
C GLY A 553 26.82 -20.18 -5.35
N TYR A 554 26.21 -19.11 -4.83
CA TYR A 554 26.61 -17.73 -5.13
C TYR A 554 27.73 -17.21 -4.23
N ILE A 555 27.91 -17.79 -3.04
CA ILE A 555 28.92 -17.40 -2.04
C ILE A 555 29.55 -18.60 -1.35
#